data_AF-A0A2D4KUV7-F1
#
_entry.id   AF-A0A2D4KUV7-F1
#
_cell.length_a   1.000
_cell.length_b   1.000
_cell.length_c   1.000
_cell.angle_alpha   90.00
_cell.angle_beta   90.00
_cell.angle_gamma   90.00
#
_symmetry.space_group_name_H-M   'P 1'
#
loop_
_entity.id
_entity.type
_entity.pdbx_description
1 polymer ?
#
loop_
_entity_poly.entity_id
_entity_poly.type
_entity_poly.pdbx_seq_one_letter_code
_entity_poly.pdbx_strand_id
1 'polypeptide(L)'
;GGRALSRGGSVSGSADLLSLFSSPEIGTEKACYRDMSSFPETKAEKYANRSKGKKFLQYNWRQLSRVYPKGQRLDSSNYDPLPMWICGSQLVALNFQTPGKFVLILSG
;
A
#
# COMPACT_ATOMS: atom_id res chain seq x y z
N GLY A 1 -36.47 1.00 9.86
CA GLY A 1 -35.27 0.53 10.58
C GLY A 1 -34.47 -0.37 9.66
N GLY A 2 -33.36 0.12 9.12
CA GLY A 2 -32.46 -0.68 8.29
C GLY A 2 -31.04 -0.49 8.82
N ARG A 3 -30.49 -1.52 9.45
CA ARG A 3 -29.11 -1.52 9.94
C ARG A 3 -28.18 -1.53 8.73
N ALA A 4 -27.54 -0.39 8.45
CA ALA A 4 -26.37 -0.35 7.59
C ALA A 4 -25.31 -1.27 8.24
N LEU A 5 -24.93 -2.33 7.52
CA LEU A 5 -23.86 -3.22 7.95
C LEU A 5 -22.61 -2.37 8.23
N SER A 6 -22.19 -2.35 9.49
CA SER A 6 -20.83 -2.00 9.86
C SER A 6 -19.91 -3.04 9.21
N ARG A 7 -19.41 -2.74 8.01
CA ARG A 7 -18.30 -3.49 7.41
C ARG A 7 -17.01 -2.97 8.03
N GLY A 8 -16.80 -3.30 9.31
CA GLY A 8 -15.49 -3.27 9.94
C GLY A 8 -14.66 -4.48 9.48
N GLY A 9 -14.47 -4.60 8.16
CA GLY A 9 -13.73 -5.70 7.56
C GLY A 9 -12.43 -5.16 6.99
N SER A 10 -11.31 -5.46 7.66
CA SER A 10 -10.01 -5.51 6.98
C SER A 10 -10.21 -6.28 5.68
N VAL A 11 -10.04 -5.62 4.53
CA VAL A 11 -10.11 -6.29 3.23
C VAL A 11 -8.83 -7.14 3.10
N SER A 12 -8.88 -8.31 3.71
CA SER A 12 -7.79 -9.32 3.71
C SER A 12 -7.81 -10.19 2.46
N GLY A 13 -8.81 -10.04 1.59
CA GLY A 13 -8.80 -10.57 0.24
C GLY A 13 -8.03 -9.61 -0.67
N SER A 14 -7.31 -10.14 -1.65
CA SER A 14 -6.64 -9.37 -2.69
C SER A 14 -7.62 -8.47 -3.47
N ALA A 15 -8.01 -7.33 -2.91
CA ALA A 15 -8.63 -6.27 -3.68
C ALA A 15 -7.65 -5.98 -4.82
N ASP A 16 -8.08 -6.23 -6.05
CA ASP A 16 -7.27 -5.86 -7.19
C ASP A 16 -7.03 -4.37 -7.10
N LEU A 17 -5.76 -3.98 -7.13
CA LEU A 17 -5.40 -2.56 -7.12
C LEU A 17 -6.13 -1.76 -8.21
N LEU A 18 -6.51 -2.43 -9.30
CA LEU A 18 -7.38 -1.89 -10.33
C LEU A 18 -8.77 -1.51 -9.80
N SER A 19 -9.44 -2.40 -9.05
CA SER A 19 -10.77 -2.08 -8.50
C SER A 19 -10.66 -1.06 -7.38
N LEU A 20 -9.63 -1.14 -6.54
CA LEU A 20 -9.42 -0.19 -5.44
C LEU A 20 -9.14 1.23 -5.95
N PHE A 21 -8.22 1.39 -6.91
CA PHE A 21 -7.88 2.70 -7.48
C PHE A 21 -8.82 3.19 -8.59
N SER A 22 -9.82 2.37 -8.93
CA SER A 22 -10.96 2.81 -9.74
C SER A 22 -12.20 3.06 -8.89
N SER A 23 -12.14 2.80 -7.57
CA SER A 23 -13.24 3.11 -6.67
C SER A 23 -13.53 4.61 -6.71
N PRO A 24 -14.80 5.02 -6.88
CA PRO A 24 -15.19 6.43 -6.88
C PRO A 24 -14.96 7.09 -5.51
N GLU A 25 -14.75 6.30 -4.45
CA GLU A 25 -14.57 6.80 -3.08
C GLU A 25 -13.11 7.12 -2.75
N ILE A 26 -12.16 6.79 -3.62
CA ILE A 26 -10.72 6.97 -3.37
C ILE A 26 -10.37 8.41 -3.02
N GLY A 27 -9.69 8.59 -1.88
CA GLY A 27 -9.26 9.91 -1.39
C GLY A 27 -10.40 10.85 -0.97
N THR A 28 -11.65 10.39 -1.00
CA THR A 28 -12.82 11.17 -0.57
C THR A 28 -13.13 10.93 0.91
N GLU A 29 -14.02 11.73 1.48
CA GLU A 29 -14.50 11.57 2.86
C GLU A 29 -15.35 10.32 3.08
N LYS A 30 -15.82 9.70 1.99
CA LYS A 30 -16.56 8.43 2.06
C LYS A 30 -15.63 7.24 2.32
N ALA A 31 -14.32 7.40 2.08
CA ALA A 31 -13.35 6.36 2.38
C ALA A 31 -13.24 6.14 3.89
N CYS A 32 -13.40 4.89 4.33
CA CYS A 32 -13.24 4.51 5.73
C CYS A 32 -11.75 4.56 6.11
N TYR A 33 -11.35 5.52 6.95
CA TYR A 33 -9.96 5.68 7.40
C TYR A 33 -9.43 4.48 8.21
N ARG A 34 -10.33 3.66 8.77
CA ARG A 34 -9.97 2.43 9.50
C ARG A 34 -9.63 1.28 8.58
N ASP A 35 -10.04 1.36 7.32
CA ASP A 35 -9.73 0.33 6.34
C ASP A 35 -8.30 0.54 5.84
N MET A 36 -7.58 -0.57 5.70
CA MET A 36 -6.25 -0.60 5.12
C MET A 36 -6.14 -1.72 4.10
N SER A 37 -5.18 -1.60 3.19
CA SER A 37 -4.94 -2.62 2.17
C SER A 37 -3.46 -2.96 2.07
N SER A 38 -3.18 -4.24 1.82
CA SER A 38 -1.81 -4.76 1.66
C SER A 38 -1.53 -5.14 0.21
N PHE A 39 -0.35 -4.81 -0.29
CA PHE A 39 0.07 -5.04 -1.67
C PHE A 39 1.46 -5.67 -1.74
N PRO A 40 1.65 -6.72 -2.56
CA PRO A 40 3.01 -7.14 -2.91
C PRO A 40 3.68 -6.05 -3.75
N GLU A 41 5.01 -5.92 -3.64
CA GLU A 41 5.82 -4.91 -4.36
C GLU A 41 5.46 -4.84 -5.85
N THR A 42 5.26 -6.00 -6.50
CA THR A 42 4.98 -6.10 -7.94
C THR A 42 3.64 -5.48 -8.34
N LYS A 43 2.65 -5.51 -7.44
CA LYS A 43 1.36 -4.83 -7.66
C LYS A 43 1.52 -3.33 -7.39
N ALA A 44 2.21 -2.95 -6.31
CA ALA A 44 2.40 -1.55 -5.95
C ALA A 44 3.22 -0.77 -7.01
N GLU A 45 4.27 -1.37 -7.58
CA GLU A 45 5.12 -0.78 -8.62
C GLU A 45 4.34 -0.41 -9.90
N LYS A 46 3.30 -1.18 -10.23
CA LYS A 46 2.40 -0.86 -11.37
C LYS A 46 1.64 0.44 -11.19
N TYR A 47 1.57 0.97 -9.97
CA TYR A 47 0.88 2.22 -9.63
C TYR A 47 1.80 3.31 -9.10
N ALA A 48 2.92 2.94 -8.47
CA ALA A 48 3.95 3.84 -8.00
C ALA A 48 4.85 4.34 -9.16
N ASN A 49 4.23 4.98 -10.14
CA ASN A 49 4.89 5.55 -11.31
C ASN A 49 4.25 6.89 -11.70
N ARG A 50 4.87 7.61 -12.62
CA ARG A 50 4.46 8.98 -12.99
C ARG A 50 3.02 9.09 -13.48
N SER A 51 2.47 8.07 -14.15
CA SER A 51 1.13 8.13 -14.72
C SER A 51 0.02 7.80 -13.71
N LYS A 52 0.30 6.90 -12.75
CA LYS A 52 -0.72 6.40 -11.81
C LYS A 52 -0.50 6.80 -10.34
N GLY A 53 0.68 7.33 -10.01
CA GLY A 53 1.10 7.62 -8.64
C GLY A 53 0.19 8.61 -7.92
N LYS A 54 -0.43 9.55 -8.66
CA LYS A 54 -1.40 10.51 -8.09
C LYS A 54 -2.60 9.81 -7.43
N LYS A 55 -3.12 8.73 -8.02
CA LYS A 55 -4.23 7.97 -7.42
C LYS A 55 -3.79 7.23 -6.16
N PHE A 56 -2.59 6.65 -6.19
CA PHE A 56 -2.03 5.97 -5.03
C PHE A 56 -1.81 6.97 -3.87
N LEU A 57 -1.29 8.15 -4.18
CA LEU A 57 -1.16 9.25 -3.22
C LEU A 57 -2.52 9.68 -2.64
N GLN A 58 -3.55 9.83 -3.48
CA GLN A 58 -4.90 10.18 -3.02
C GLN A 58 -5.49 9.12 -2.08
N TYR A 59 -5.29 7.83 -2.37
CA TYR A 59 -5.66 6.76 -1.45
C TYR A 59 -4.97 6.92 -0.09
N ASN A 60 -3.65 7.11 -0.11
CA ASN A 60 -2.84 7.19 1.10
C ASN A 60 -3.10 8.44 1.96
N TRP A 61 -3.75 9.47 1.42
CA TRP A 61 -4.20 10.60 2.23
C TRP A 61 -5.35 10.28 3.20
N ARG A 62 -6.14 9.24 2.92
CA ARG A 62 -7.31 8.89 3.73
C ARG A 62 -7.19 7.51 4.38
N GLN A 63 -6.43 6.60 3.79
CA GLN A 63 -6.33 5.20 4.21
C GLN A 63 -4.86 4.76 4.30
N LEU A 64 -4.60 3.69 5.03
CA LEU A 64 -3.26 3.13 5.14
C LEU A 64 -2.99 2.08 4.05
N SER A 65 -1.83 2.16 3.41
CA SER A 65 -1.31 1.06 2.57
C SER A 65 -0.11 0.38 3.22
N ARG A 66 -0.08 -0.94 3.10
CA ARG A 66 1.09 -1.77 3.40
C ARG A 66 1.67 -2.37 2.14
N VAL A 67 2.93 -2.10 1.84
CA VAL A 67 3.67 -2.73 0.74
C VAL A 67 4.67 -3.72 1.30
N TYR A 68 4.75 -4.93 0.74
CA TYR A 68 5.63 -5.99 1.24
C TYR A 68 6.40 -6.70 0.11
N PRO A 69 7.56 -7.31 0.41
CA PRO A 69 8.37 -7.99 -0.60
C PRO A 69 7.61 -9.12 -1.30
N LYS A 70 7.84 -9.32 -2.59
CA LYS A 70 7.24 -10.46 -3.32
C LYS A 70 7.81 -11.79 -2.81
N GLY A 71 6.99 -12.84 -2.86
CA GLY A 71 7.39 -14.18 -2.40
C GLY A 71 8.57 -14.79 -3.16
N GLN A 72 8.85 -14.33 -4.38
CA GLN A 72 10.00 -14.80 -5.17
C GLN A 72 11.36 -14.33 -4.63
N ARG A 73 11.40 -13.41 -3.65
CA ARG A 73 12.64 -12.99 -2.98
C ARG A 73 13.06 -14.00 -1.93
N LEU A 74 13.42 -15.20 -2.39
CA LEU A 74 13.87 -16.31 -1.53
C LEU A 74 15.19 -16.00 -0.80
N ASP A 75 15.97 -15.07 -1.36
CA ASP A 75 17.21 -14.55 -0.79
C ASP A 75 17.00 -13.44 0.25
N SER A 76 15.74 -13.12 0.60
CA SER A 76 15.39 -11.99 1.48
C SER A 76 15.89 -10.63 0.98
N SER A 77 16.16 -10.47 -0.31
CA SER A 77 16.48 -9.16 -0.89
C SER A 77 15.36 -8.15 -0.63
N ASN A 78 15.69 -6.85 -0.70
CA ASN A 78 14.73 -5.75 -0.56
C ASN A 78 14.44 -5.10 -1.92
N TYR A 79 13.22 -4.60 -2.11
CA TYR A 79 12.88 -3.71 -3.23
C TYR A 79 13.30 -2.27 -2.91
N ASP A 80 13.24 -1.38 -3.91
CA ASP A 80 13.42 0.05 -3.70
C ASP A 80 12.15 0.64 -3.05
N PRO A 81 12.20 1.10 -1.79
CA PRO A 81 11.03 1.65 -1.11
C PRO A 81 10.67 3.06 -1.57
N LEU A 82 11.59 3.78 -2.24
CA LEU A 82 11.42 5.21 -2.55
C LEU A 82 10.17 5.51 -3.39
N PRO A 83 9.82 4.75 -4.45
CA PRO A 83 8.59 4.98 -5.20
C PRO A 83 7.32 4.86 -4.35
N MET A 84 7.33 3.97 -3.34
CA MET A 84 6.19 3.76 -2.45
C MET A 84 6.03 4.93 -1.48
N TRP A 85 7.13 5.40 -0.91
CA TRP A 85 7.13 6.59 -0.04
C TRP A 85 6.72 7.86 -0.79
N ILE A 86 7.21 8.07 -2.00
CA ILE A 86 6.80 9.21 -2.84
C ILE A 86 5.28 9.18 -3.12
N CYS A 87 4.69 7.99 -3.22
CA CYS A 87 3.25 7.82 -3.36
C CYS A 87 2.48 7.83 -2.01
N GLY A 88 3.13 8.18 -0.90
CA GLY A 88 2.51 8.34 0.41
C GLY A 88 2.26 7.03 1.17
N SER A 89 2.79 5.88 0.72
CA SER A 89 2.61 4.63 1.45
C SER A 89 3.31 4.69 2.80
N GLN A 90 2.56 4.38 3.86
CA GLN A 90 2.99 4.55 5.25
C GLN A 90 3.71 3.30 5.78
N LEU A 91 3.29 2.10 5.34
CA LEU A 91 3.80 0.82 5.84
C LEU A 91 4.58 0.08 4.75
N VAL A 92 5.78 0.56 4.45
CA VAL A 92 6.68 -0.04 3.44
C VAL A 92 7.60 -1.06 4.11
N ALA A 93 7.19 -2.32 4.12
CA ALA A 93 7.88 -3.40 4.84
C ALA A 93 9.13 -3.84 4.07
N LEU A 94 10.26 -3.92 4.79
CA LEU A 94 11.56 -4.42 4.33
C LEU A 94 12.04 -5.57 5.23
N ASN A 95 12.87 -6.43 4.68
CA ASN A 95 13.59 -7.50 5.39
C ASN A 95 14.75 -6.88 6.18
N PHE A 96 14.58 -6.72 7.50
CA PHE A 96 15.57 -6.12 8.40
C PHE A 96 16.87 -6.93 8.52
N GLN A 97 16.80 -8.24 8.33
CA GLN A 97 17.95 -9.15 8.37
C GLN A 97 18.92 -8.95 7.21
N THR A 98 18.47 -8.30 6.13
CA THR A 98 19.30 -8.05 4.94
C THR A 98 19.78 -6.59 4.97
N PRO A 99 21.08 -6.34 5.24
CA PRO A 99 21.59 -4.98 5.27
C PRO A 99 21.47 -4.32 3.89
N GLY A 100 21.16 -3.03 3.88
CA GLY A 100 21.03 -2.26 2.65
C GLY A 100 20.80 -0.78 2.94
N LYS A 101 21.02 0.06 1.93
CA LYS A 101 20.92 1.53 2.03
C LYS A 101 19.64 1.99 2.75
N PHE A 102 18.50 1.37 2.42
CA PHE A 102 17.22 1.78 2.97
C PHE A 102 16.94 1.22 4.36
N VAL A 103 17.41 0.01 4.68
CA VAL A 103 17.31 -0.53 6.05
C VAL A 103 18.15 0.31 7.01
N LEU A 104 19.31 0.80 6.57
CA LEU A 104 20.13 1.75 7.32
C LEU A 104 19.39 3.07 7.58
N ILE A 105 18.72 3.63 6.57
CA ILE A 105 17.90 4.85 6.72
C ILE A 105 16.75 4.63 7.72
N LEU A 106 16.15 3.44 7.76
CA LEU A 106 15.08 3.11 8.72
C LEU A 106 15.58 2.89 10.15
N SER A 107 16.90 2.74 10.36
CA SER A 107 17.50 2.39 11.64
C SER A 107 18.23 3.55 12.32
N GLY A 108 18.22 4.74 11.71
CA GLY A 108 18.82 5.98 12.24
C GLY A 108 17.77 7.04 12.49
#